data_AF-X1P177-F1
#
_entry.id   AF-X1P177-F1
#
_cell.length_a   1.000
_cell.length_b   1.000
_cell.length_c   1.000
_cell.angle_alpha   90.00
_cell.angle_beta   90.00
_cell.angle_gamma   90.00
#
_symmetry.space_group_name_H-M   'P 1'
#
loop_
_entity.id
_entity.type
_entity.pdbx_description
1 polymer ?
#
loop_
_entity_poly.entity_id
_entity_poly.type
_entity_poly.pdbx_seq_one_letter_code
_entity_poly.pdbx_strand_id
1 'polypeptide(L)'
;AVIVRSMTKDYALAGLRLGYAVAHKEIINALRGVRPPWNVNVVAQKAGVIALNDIEYLEWCKREIRKTKQFLMGELYRVGFTLVPSSTNFFLVKVANAKDFRAALLRHQ
;
A
#
# COMPACT_ATOMS: atom_id res chain seq x y z
N ALA A 1 19.86 0.67 -10.28
CA ALA A 1 18.43 0.83 -9.93
C ALA A 1 18.27 0.80 -8.41
N VAL A 2 17.23 1.45 -7.89
CA VAL A 2 16.86 1.42 -6.46
C VAL A 2 15.42 0.94 -6.38
N ILE A 3 15.17 -0.09 -5.57
CA ILE A 3 13.84 -0.56 -5.24
C ILE A 3 13.50 -0.02 -3.86
N VAL A 4 12.38 0.67 -3.73
CA VAL A 4 11.86 1.17 -2.45
C VAL A 4 10.56 0.46 -2.14
N ARG A 5 10.43 -0.04 -0.92
CA ARG A 5 9.23 -0.73 -0.44
C ARG A 5 8.78 -0.15 0.89
N SER A 6 7.48 0.08 0.99
CA SER A 6 6.82 0.42 2.26
C SER A 6 6.15 -0.83 2.82
N MET A 7 6.22 -1.02 4.13
CA MET A 7 5.49 -2.10 4.82
C MET A 7 4.08 -1.68 5.25
N THR A 8 3.61 -0.50 4.83
CA THR A 8 2.32 0.06 5.25
C THR A 8 1.09 -0.59 4.60
N LYS A 9 1.25 -1.25 3.44
CA LYS A 9 0.14 -1.80 2.65
C LYS A 9 0.13 -3.31 2.73
N ASP A 10 1.09 -3.93 2.05
CA ASP A 10 1.19 -5.38 1.89
C ASP A 10 1.33 -6.13 3.24
N TYR A 11 1.94 -5.49 4.24
CA TYR A 11 2.21 -6.08 5.56
C TYR A 11 1.35 -5.47 6.70
N ALA A 12 0.37 -4.63 6.37
CA ALA A 12 -0.51 -3.98 7.36
C ALA A 12 0.19 -3.15 8.46
N LEU A 13 1.45 -2.70 8.27
CA LEU A 13 2.22 -1.95 9.29
C LEU A 13 2.15 -0.43 9.12
N ALA A 14 0.98 0.12 8.75
CA ALA A 14 0.85 1.54 8.39
C ALA A 14 1.30 2.50 9.51
N GLY A 15 0.92 2.20 10.75
CA GLY A 15 1.23 3.00 11.93
C GLY A 15 2.68 2.88 12.42
N LEU A 16 3.39 1.81 12.06
CA LEU A 16 4.75 1.56 12.59
C LEU A 16 5.85 2.29 11.82
N ARG A 17 5.53 2.88 10.66
CA ARG A 17 6.45 3.69 9.84
C ARG A 17 7.70 2.92 9.39
N LEU A 18 7.49 1.72 8.85
CA LEU A 18 8.57 0.86 8.36
C LEU A 18 8.60 0.77 6.83
N GLY A 19 9.81 0.80 6.28
CA GLY A 19 10.11 0.59 4.86
C GLY A 19 11.58 0.26 4.67
N TYR A 20 11.94 -0.15 3.45
CA TYR A 20 13.30 -0.52 3.10
C TYR A 20 13.63 -0.15 1.65
N ALA A 21 14.93 -0.08 1.37
CA ALA A 21 15.47 0.11 0.03
C ALA A 21 16.46 -1.00 -0.30
N VAL A 22 16.39 -1.51 -1.53
CA VAL A 22 17.32 -2.49 -2.09
C VAL A 22 17.99 -1.85 -3.31
N ALA A 23 19.32 -1.77 -3.30
CA ALA A 23 20.11 -1.14 -4.35
C ALA A 23 21.55 -1.68 -4.35
N HIS A 24 22.33 -1.30 -5.37
CA HIS A 24 23.77 -1.56 -5.41
C HIS A 24 24.47 -1.00 -4.17
N LYS A 25 25.56 -1.64 -3.74
CA LYS A 25 26.28 -1.32 -2.49
C LYS A 25 26.70 0.15 -2.42
N GLU A 26 27.14 0.73 -3.54
CA GLU A 26 27.54 2.15 -3.61
C GLU A 26 26.39 3.09 -3.27
N ILE A 27 25.18 2.81 -3.77
CA ILE A 27 23.99 3.59 -3.46
C ILE A 27 23.60 3.42 -1.99
N ILE A 28 23.65 2.19 -1.47
CA ILE A 28 23.36 1.93 -0.05
C ILE A 28 24.34 2.66 0.86
N ASN A 29 25.63 2.74 0.50
CA ASN A 29 26.62 3.47 1.27
C ASN A 29 26.33 4.98 1.27
N ALA A 30 25.99 5.56 0.12
CA ALA A 30 25.57 6.97 0.04
C ALA A 30 24.32 7.25 0.91
N LEU A 31 23.30 6.37 0.83
CA LEU A 31 22.10 6.49 1.65
C LEU A 31 22.39 6.36 3.15
N ARG A 32 23.31 5.47 3.55
CA ARG A 32 23.75 5.33 4.94
C ARG A 32 24.43 6.60 5.46
N GLY A 33 25.16 7.31 4.60
CA GLY A 33 25.85 8.56 4.95
C GLY A 33 24.89 9.71 5.32
N VAL A 34 23.68 9.74 4.74
CA VAL A 34 22.67 10.78 5.02
C VAL A 34 21.54 10.31 5.94
N ARG A 35 21.50 9.03 6.30
CA ARG A 35 20.45 8.45 7.14
C ARG A 35 20.62 8.91 8.59
N PRO A 36 19.61 9.54 9.22
CA PRO A 36 19.67 9.86 10.64
C PRO A 36 19.87 8.61 11.52
N PRO A 37 20.58 8.72 12.64
CA PRO A 37 20.61 7.66 13.63
C PRO A 37 19.18 7.38 14.13
N TRP A 38 18.92 6.10 14.46
CA TRP A 38 17.68 5.65 15.10
C TRP A 38 16.38 6.00 14.34
N ASN A 39 16.46 6.00 13.01
CA ASN A 39 15.33 6.34 12.14
C ASN A 39 14.19 5.30 12.10
N VAL A 40 14.31 4.18 12.83
CA VAL A 40 13.29 3.12 12.96
C VAL A 40 13.24 2.63 14.41
N ASN A 41 12.06 2.67 15.02
CA ASN A 41 11.87 2.23 16.41
C ASN A 41 11.95 0.69 16.57
N VAL A 42 12.19 0.21 17.80
CA VAL A 42 12.37 -1.22 18.10
C VAL A 42 11.14 -2.07 17.78
N VAL A 43 9.93 -1.54 17.99
CA VAL A 43 8.68 -2.25 17.71
C VAL A 43 8.53 -2.48 16.21
N ALA A 44 8.80 -1.46 15.39
CA ALA A 44 8.81 -1.56 13.95
C ALA A 44 9.83 -2.59 13.46
N GLN A 45 11.06 -2.58 13.99
CA GLN A 45 12.08 -3.57 13.61
C GLN A 45 11.62 -5.01 13.91
N LYS A 46 11.09 -5.28 15.11
CA LYS A 46 10.57 -6.61 15.49
C LYS A 46 9.38 -7.03 14.62
N ALA A 47 8.39 -6.15 14.46
CA ALA A 47 7.22 -6.42 13.62
C ALA A 47 7.60 -6.67 12.16
N GLY A 48 8.59 -5.92 11.65
CA GLY A 48 9.11 -6.09 10.29
C GLY A 48 9.72 -7.47 10.05
N VAL A 49 10.52 -7.98 10.98
CA VAL A 49 11.10 -9.34 10.89
C VAL A 49 10.00 -10.40 10.88
N ILE A 50 9.00 -10.28 11.76
CA ILE A 50 7.87 -11.23 11.80
C ILE A 50 7.09 -11.18 10.48
N ALA A 51 6.72 -9.97 10.03
CA ALA A 51 5.92 -9.79 8.82
C ALA A 51 6.64 -10.24 7.54
N LEU A 52 7.98 -10.13 7.46
CA LEU A 52 8.76 -10.61 6.32
C LEU A 52 8.84 -12.15 6.26
N ASN A 53 8.71 -12.83 7.40
CA ASN A 53 8.72 -14.29 7.47
C ASN A 53 7.33 -14.91 7.27
N ASP A 54 6.26 -14.13 7.41
CA ASP A 54 4.88 -14.58 7.23
C ASP A 54 4.42 -14.47 5.76
N ILE A 55 4.92 -15.39 4.94
CA ILE A 55 4.62 -15.44 3.50
C ILE A 55 3.15 -15.82 3.26
N GLU A 56 2.58 -16.69 4.10
CA GLU A 56 1.20 -17.16 3.97
C GLU A 56 0.20 -16.01 4.16
N TYR A 57 0.40 -15.20 5.20
CA TYR A 57 -0.42 -14.01 5.42
C TYR A 57 -0.33 -13.03 4.24
N LEU A 58 0.88 -12.78 3.74
CA LEU A 58 1.09 -11.86 2.62
C LEU A 58 0.34 -12.32 1.35
N GLU A 59 0.45 -13.60 0.99
CA GLU A 59 -0.23 -14.15 -0.19
C GLU A 59 -1.75 -14.20 0.00
N TRP A 60 -2.22 -14.51 1.21
CA TRP A 60 -3.63 -14.41 1.57
C TRP A 60 -4.16 -12.97 1.40
N CYS A 61 -3.46 -11.97 1.95
CA CYS A 61 -3.83 -10.56 1.82
C CYS A 61 -3.91 -10.11 0.36
N LYS A 62 -2.90 -10.44 -0.45
CA LYS A 62 -2.89 -10.10 -1.89
C LYS A 62 -4.09 -10.69 -2.62
N ARG A 63 -4.42 -11.95 -2.35
CA ARG A 63 -5.56 -12.64 -2.97
C ARG A 63 -6.88 -11.98 -2.58
N GLU A 64 -7.11 -11.74 -1.28
CA GLU A 64 -8.36 -11.13 -0.80
C GLU A 64 -8.53 -9.70 -1.29
N ILE A 65 -7.47 -8.88 -1.29
CA ILE A 65 -7.51 -7.52 -1.84
C ILE A 65 -7.84 -7.56 -3.33
N ARG A 66 -7.21 -8.47 -4.10
CA ARG A 66 -7.47 -8.60 -5.55
C ARG A 66 -8.92 -9.00 -5.81
N LYS A 67 -9.43 -10.00 -5.10
CA LYS A 67 -10.80 -10.50 -5.21
C LYS A 67 -11.82 -9.41 -4.91
N THR A 68 -11.70 -8.75 -3.75
CA THR A 68 -12.64 -7.70 -3.32
C THR A 68 -12.58 -6.48 -4.25
N LYS A 69 -11.38 -6.10 -4.69
CA LYS A 69 -11.23 -5.00 -5.66
C LYS A 69 -11.92 -5.33 -6.98
N GLN A 70 -11.71 -6.53 -7.53
CA GLN A 70 -12.33 -6.96 -8.79
C GLN A 70 -13.86 -6.99 -8.67
N PHE A 71 -14.38 -7.51 -7.56
CA PHE A 71 -15.81 -7.50 -7.28
C PHE A 71 -16.37 -6.07 -7.28
N LEU A 72 -15.81 -5.17 -6.47
CA LEU A 72 -16.31 -3.79 -6.37
C LEU A 72 -16.19 -3.02 -7.69
N MET A 73 -15.10 -3.22 -8.44
CA MET A 73 -14.95 -2.64 -9.76
C MET A 73 -16.02 -3.18 -10.74
N GLY A 74 -16.34 -4.47 -10.70
CA GLY A 74 -17.40 -5.05 -11.52
C GLY A 74 -18.77 -4.47 -11.20
N GLU A 75 -19.11 -4.32 -9.92
CA GLU A 75 -20.40 -3.75 -9.50
C GLU A 75 -20.51 -2.27 -9.87
N LEU A 76 -19.46 -1.47 -9.65
CA LEU A 76 -19.45 -0.07 -10.05
C LEU A 76 -19.55 0.12 -11.57
N TYR A 77 -18.91 -0.75 -12.35
CA TYR A 77 -19.04 -0.74 -13.80
C TYR A 77 -20.48 -1.03 -14.25
N ARG A 78 -21.16 -2.02 -13.63
CA ARG A 78 -22.55 -2.38 -13.93
C ARG A 78 -23.54 -1.25 -13.70
N VAL A 79 -23.29 -0.38 -12.72
CA VAL A 79 -24.13 0.80 -12.45
C VAL A 79 -23.71 2.04 -13.24
N GLY A 80 -22.80 1.89 -14.22
CA GLY A 80 -22.47 2.93 -15.20
C GLY A 80 -21.23 3.76 -14.89
N PHE A 81 -20.42 3.42 -13.87
CA PHE A 81 -19.18 4.15 -13.63
C PHE A 81 -18.05 3.71 -14.58
N THR A 82 -17.25 4.69 -14.99
CA THR A 82 -15.98 4.44 -15.68
C THR A 82 -14.85 4.32 -14.66
N LEU A 83 -14.07 3.24 -14.74
CA LEU A 83 -13.02 2.89 -13.79
C LEU A 83 -11.67 2.81 -14.48
N VAL A 84 -10.60 3.21 -13.79
CA VAL A 84 -9.23 3.06 -14.28
C VAL A 84 -8.65 1.72 -13.83
N PRO A 85 -8.10 0.87 -14.74
CA PRO A 85 -7.39 -0.34 -14.36
C PRO A 85 -6.27 -0.03 -13.36
N SER A 86 -6.17 -0.82 -12.30
CA SER A 86 -5.19 -0.58 -11.23
C SER A 86 -4.52 -1.86 -10.78
N SER A 87 -3.19 -1.82 -10.64
CA SER A 87 -2.39 -2.86 -10.00
C SER A 87 -2.21 -2.63 -8.49
N THR A 88 -2.80 -1.57 -7.92
CA THR A 88 -2.70 -1.24 -6.49
C THR A 88 -3.87 -1.83 -5.69
N ASN A 89 -3.91 -1.57 -4.38
CA ASN A 89 -5.02 -1.92 -3.50
C ASN A 89 -6.18 -0.90 -3.52
N PHE A 90 -6.18 0.02 -4.48
CA PHE A 90 -7.26 0.97 -4.75
C PHE A 90 -7.42 1.14 -6.25
N PHE A 91 -8.45 1.85 -6.68
CA PHE A 91 -8.64 2.22 -8.09
C PHE A 91 -9.30 3.60 -8.14
N LEU A 92 -9.25 4.21 -9.32
CA LEU A 92 -9.86 5.52 -9.56
C LEU A 92 -11.19 5.34 -10.28
N VAL A 93 -12.18 6.10 -9.83
CA VAL A 93 -13.52 6.19 -10.44
C VAL A 93 -13.63 7.56 -11.09
N LYS A 94 -14.01 7.61 -12.37
CA LYS A 94 -14.26 8.86 -13.06
C LYS A 94 -15.66 9.36 -12.69
N VAL A 95 -15.73 10.56 -12.15
CA VAL A 95 -16.96 11.25 -11.76
C VAL A 95 -16.92 12.69 -12.26
N ALA A 96 -18.08 13.32 -12.44
CA ALA A 96 -18.16 14.70 -12.91
C ALA A 96 -17.58 15.70 -11.90
N ASN A 97 -17.91 15.55 -10.61
CA ASN A 97 -17.37 16.37 -9.53
C ASN A 97 -16.96 15.49 -8.34
N ALA A 98 -15.65 15.35 -8.13
CA ALA A 98 -15.10 14.50 -7.06
C ALA A 98 -15.38 15.04 -5.65
N LYS A 99 -15.48 16.36 -5.47
CA LYS A 99 -15.74 16.97 -4.16
C LYS A 99 -17.14 16.64 -3.68
N ASP A 100 -18.13 16.85 -4.55
CA ASP A 100 -19.54 16.60 -4.23
C ASP A 100 -19.81 15.11 -4.08
N PHE A 101 -19.20 14.27 -4.93
CA PHE A 101 -19.30 12.82 -4.82
C PHE A 101 -18.73 12.31 -3.49
N ARG A 102 -17.54 12.79 -3.09
CA ARG A 102 -16.96 12.46 -1.77
C ARG A 102 -17.87 12.91 -0.63
N ALA A 103 -18.41 14.13 -0.69
CA ALA A 103 -19.33 14.62 0.34
C ALA A 103 -20.60 13.78 0.42
N ALA A 104 -21.14 13.34 -0.72
CA ALA A 104 -22.28 12.44 -0.76
C ALA A 104 -21.98 11.09 -0.10
N LEU A 105 -20.83 10.47 -0.41
CA LEU A 105 -20.42 9.20 0.23
C LEU A 105 -20.27 9.32 1.74
N LEU A 106 -19.68 10.41 2.23
CA LEU A 106 -19.48 10.63 3.67
C LEU A 106 -20.79 10.83 4.45
N ARG A 107 -21.88 11.23 3.79
CA ARG A 107 -23.21 11.31 4.43
C ARG A 107 -23.84 9.94 4.71
N HIS A 108 -23.31 8.88 4.12
CA HIS A 108 -23.79 7.50 4.27
C HIS A 108 -22.78 6.61 5.02
N GLN A 109 -21.79 7.20 5.71
CA GLN A 109 -20.99 6.50 6.71
C GLN A 109 -21.74 6.43 8.04
#